data_AF-A0A9J6FVI9-F1
#
_entry.id   AF-A0A9J6FVI9-F1
#
_cell.length_a   1.000
_cell.length_b   1.000
_cell.length_c   1.000
_cell.angle_alpha   90.00
_cell.angle_beta   90.00
_cell.angle_gamma   90.00
#
_symmetry.space_group_name_H-M   'P 1'
#
loop_
_entity.id
_entity.type
_entity.pdbx_description
1 polymer ?
#
loop_
_entity_poly.entity_id
_entity_poly.type
_entity_poly.pdbx_seq_one_letter_code
_entity_poly.pdbx_strand_id
1 'polypeptide(L)'
;MRIENPEHPLTKLGFNIQSQLIVQPTPDNTHFKILNCKVATFNFDNMSLCDYEMNYVTNDLLSGVLEHPFAAKFDEGKIEEVDLGKSEPLWSRNLKKGILSLFQLDLVKGRHEHPDTVQYHVTEDGLQGHCDTLYIVHEDDHGSVNVTKMRDLEKCDRKFDDAFLGRKKGKVCVKGGADKTHPISATTETKYALKGTAQKYVIDHAWATSTQLFKPHGDGKEFAIFVGRAIHLREEHDPTIGTDLPGDVEKGHSLAQEFPVTGDLKNSDDLKHANKIVTEFGSLSFCRNFHPRPGQASAARVHRRGHQGDRQPSRRSLLFILLSQTLMTFNYEQINDVYHSHVTNAAEDMKKSIREVFIDLLAAAGMNPHLAFGVNLIQQNEISPEEADRFYTKISLNFKEVSTAAVKEISDSCQLEVVKSHPEVRTACKLAASFLASGQECIRAHNDDEEDSGSCSPDIVAHLFNYSVTPSDVVGEPEYKNTMFIRVAGNLATRRALLYLKRFIWPQWHAAEHKRMVALWALKQAAEHQPELARSIALPVFENTSEPSEVRIAAFQVIMGTKPDLYLLRHIATEAINDPSDQVASFNLKHFPLPGEVRVSMPR
;
A
#
# COMPACT_ATOMS: atom_id res chain seq x y z
N MET A 1 -13.04 10.37 -17.45
CA MET A 1 -12.94 10.11 -15.99
C MET A 1 -13.35 11.37 -15.25
N ARG A 2 -14.09 11.26 -14.15
CA ARG A 2 -14.37 12.38 -13.23
C ARG A 2 -14.24 11.94 -11.77
N ILE A 3 -13.90 12.89 -10.92
CA ILE A 3 -13.83 12.70 -9.47
C ILE A 3 -14.87 13.64 -8.84
N GLU A 4 -15.65 13.12 -7.91
CA GLU A 4 -16.62 13.88 -7.13
C GLU A 4 -16.13 13.96 -5.68
N ASN A 5 -16.03 15.20 -5.16
CA ASN A 5 -15.67 15.46 -3.77
C ASN A 5 -16.96 15.69 -2.97
N PRO A 6 -17.20 14.94 -1.89
CA PRO A 6 -18.41 15.07 -1.08
C PRO A 6 -18.53 16.42 -0.36
N GLU A 7 -17.40 17.09 -0.11
CA GLU A 7 -17.40 18.44 0.49
C GLU A 7 -17.76 19.53 -0.55
N HIS A 8 -17.66 19.20 -1.83
CA HIS A 8 -17.99 20.07 -2.95
C HIS A 8 -18.74 19.29 -4.05
N PRO A 9 -19.96 18.80 -3.77
CA PRO A 9 -20.67 17.88 -4.67
C PRO A 9 -21.05 18.51 -6.01
N LEU A 10 -21.01 19.84 -6.09
CA LEU A 10 -21.25 20.60 -7.31
C LEU A 10 -20.00 20.72 -8.20
N THR A 11 -18.80 20.54 -7.64
CA THR A 11 -17.53 20.65 -8.37
C THR A 11 -17.17 19.30 -8.96
N LYS A 12 -17.07 19.26 -10.30
CA LYS A 12 -16.62 18.07 -11.03
C LYS A 12 -15.29 18.37 -11.69
N LEU A 13 -14.28 17.59 -11.31
CA LEU A 13 -12.94 17.64 -11.89
C LEU A 13 -12.69 16.36 -12.68
N GLY A 14 -12.07 16.47 -13.85
CA GLY A 14 -11.65 15.29 -14.59
C GLY A 14 -11.04 15.61 -15.95
N PHE A 15 -10.98 14.56 -16.77
CA PHE A 15 -10.53 14.64 -18.13
C PHE A 15 -11.31 13.67 -19.03
N ASN A 16 -11.34 13.98 -20.32
CA ASN A 16 -11.92 13.16 -21.37
C ASN A 16 -10.89 12.96 -22.49
N ILE A 17 -10.83 11.74 -23.02
CA ILE A 17 -9.97 11.38 -24.16
C ILE A 17 -10.88 10.99 -25.32
N GLN A 18 -10.72 11.67 -26.45
CA GLN A 18 -11.42 11.37 -27.69
C GLN A 18 -10.42 10.90 -28.73
N SER A 19 -10.70 9.80 -29.41
CA SER A 19 -9.85 9.25 -30.46
C SER A 19 -10.69 8.52 -31.51
N GLN A 20 -10.06 8.20 -32.64
CA GLN A 20 -10.55 7.24 -33.61
C GLN A 20 -9.85 5.90 -33.39
N LEU A 21 -10.59 4.80 -33.49
CA LEU A 21 -10.06 3.45 -33.36
C LEU A 21 -10.34 2.68 -34.64
N ILE A 22 -9.30 2.19 -35.29
CA ILE A 22 -9.39 1.24 -36.40
C ILE A 22 -9.31 -0.17 -35.82
N VAL A 23 -10.24 -1.03 -36.23
CA VAL A 23 -10.27 -2.45 -35.87
C VAL A 23 -10.24 -3.25 -37.16
N GLN A 24 -9.21 -4.06 -37.35
CA GLN A 24 -8.98 -4.82 -38.58
C GLN A 24 -8.78 -6.30 -38.25
N PRO A 25 -9.78 -7.15 -38.50
CA PRO A 25 -9.63 -8.60 -38.41
C PRO A 25 -8.61 -9.11 -39.45
N THR A 26 -7.69 -9.98 -39.04
CA THR A 26 -6.77 -10.72 -39.91
C THR A 26 -6.95 -12.23 -39.68
N PRO A 27 -6.33 -13.12 -40.48
CA PRO A 27 -6.45 -14.57 -40.29
C PRO A 27 -5.97 -15.06 -38.91
N ASP A 28 -4.95 -14.42 -38.34
CA ASP A 28 -4.29 -14.90 -37.11
C ASP A 28 -4.77 -14.17 -35.85
N ASN A 29 -5.07 -12.87 -35.97
CA ASN A 29 -5.46 -11.98 -34.87
C ASN A 29 -6.25 -10.75 -35.36
N THR A 30 -6.85 -10.00 -34.45
CA THR A 30 -7.51 -8.72 -34.77
C THR A 30 -6.60 -7.57 -34.38
N HIS A 31 -6.26 -6.72 -35.34
CA HIS A 31 -5.42 -5.55 -35.14
C HIS A 31 -6.25 -4.33 -34.73
N PHE A 32 -5.66 -3.49 -33.88
CA PHE A 32 -6.24 -2.27 -33.35
C PHE A 32 -5.25 -1.12 -33.54
N LYS A 33 -5.72 0.04 -33.99
CA LYS A 33 -4.90 1.24 -34.13
C LYS A 33 -5.67 2.48 -33.70
N ILE A 34 -5.10 3.21 -32.73
CA ILE A 34 -5.65 4.48 -32.25
C ILE A 34 -5.10 5.60 -33.14
N LEU A 35 -5.96 6.55 -33.48
CA LEU A 35 -5.63 7.72 -34.29
C LEU A 35 -6.23 8.98 -33.67
N ASN A 36 -5.60 10.13 -33.92
CA ASN A 36 -6.16 11.44 -33.64
C ASN A 36 -6.59 11.61 -32.17
N CYS A 37 -5.72 11.18 -31.24
CA CYS A 37 -5.99 11.27 -29.81
C CYS A 37 -6.00 12.74 -29.35
N LYS A 38 -7.11 13.15 -28.72
CA LYS A 38 -7.31 14.48 -28.16
C LYS A 38 -7.78 14.39 -26.72
N VAL A 39 -7.37 15.35 -25.89
CA VAL A 39 -7.73 15.41 -24.47
C VAL A 39 -8.41 16.72 -24.15
N ALA A 40 -9.45 16.66 -23.35
CA ALA A 40 -10.01 17.83 -22.68
C ALA A 40 -9.92 17.61 -21.17
N THR A 41 -9.42 18.61 -20.44
CA THR A 41 -9.55 18.67 -18.97
C THR A 41 -10.71 19.58 -18.62
N PHE A 42 -11.43 19.26 -17.54
CA PHE A 42 -12.56 20.06 -17.09
C PHE A 42 -12.54 20.21 -15.57
N ASN A 43 -12.91 21.40 -15.13
CA ASN A 43 -13.17 21.74 -13.74
C ASN A 43 -14.32 22.75 -13.75
N PHE A 44 -15.52 22.29 -13.45
CA PHE A 44 -16.70 23.16 -13.45
C PHE A 44 -17.61 22.87 -12.26
N ASP A 45 -18.36 23.91 -11.90
CA ASP A 45 -19.35 23.86 -10.83
C ASP A 45 -20.77 23.84 -11.41
N ASN A 46 -21.63 22.99 -10.85
CA ASN A 46 -23.08 23.06 -11.03
C ASN A 46 -23.56 23.00 -12.49
N MET A 47 -22.83 22.26 -13.35
CA MET A 47 -23.23 21.95 -14.73
C MET A 47 -23.30 20.43 -14.94
N SER A 48 -24.04 20.00 -15.97
CA SER A 48 -23.95 18.62 -16.46
C SER A 48 -22.72 18.47 -17.34
N LEU A 49 -22.11 17.27 -17.31
CA LEU A 49 -21.07 16.89 -18.26
C LEU A 49 -21.56 16.93 -19.71
N CYS A 50 -22.84 16.67 -19.93
CA CYS A 50 -23.45 16.67 -21.27
C CYS A 50 -23.60 18.09 -21.85
N ASP A 51 -23.67 19.10 -20.98
CA ASP A 51 -23.88 20.50 -21.38
C ASP A 51 -22.56 21.29 -21.43
N TYR A 52 -21.46 20.69 -20.98
CA TYR A 52 -20.15 21.33 -20.94
C TYR A 52 -19.42 21.16 -22.27
N GLU A 53 -19.11 22.27 -22.93
CA GLU A 53 -18.31 22.27 -24.15
C GLU A 53 -16.84 21.98 -23.83
N MET A 54 -16.37 20.82 -24.30
CA MET A 54 -15.03 20.32 -24.00
C MET A 54 -13.99 20.90 -24.95
N ASN A 55 -12.98 21.57 -24.40
CA ASN A 55 -11.85 22.09 -25.15
C ASN A 55 -10.79 21.01 -25.38
N TYR A 56 -10.92 20.30 -26.51
CA TYR A 56 -10.00 19.24 -26.90
C TYR A 56 -8.70 19.77 -27.48
N VAL A 57 -7.58 19.36 -26.90
CA VAL A 57 -6.23 19.65 -27.38
C VAL A 57 -5.47 18.36 -27.69
N THR A 58 -4.54 18.41 -28.66
CA THR A 58 -3.59 17.33 -28.88
C THR A 58 -2.58 17.29 -27.73
N ASN A 59 -2.15 16.09 -27.37
CA ASN A 59 -1.19 15.90 -26.29
C ASN A 59 -0.04 15.02 -26.79
N ASP A 60 1.16 15.59 -26.88
CA ASP A 60 2.34 14.92 -27.43
C ASP A 60 2.77 13.67 -26.63
N LEU A 61 2.37 13.55 -25.36
CA LEU A 61 2.60 12.33 -24.57
C LEU A 61 1.67 11.19 -24.98
N LEU A 62 0.47 11.52 -25.48
CA LEU A 62 -0.50 10.53 -25.96
C LEU A 62 -0.31 10.24 -27.45
N SER A 63 -0.04 11.27 -28.25
CA SER A 63 0.26 11.14 -29.68
C SER A 63 1.59 10.42 -29.87
N GLY A 64 1.69 9.51 -30.85
CA GLY A 64 2.87 8.65 -31.04
C GLY A 64 2.72 7.27 -30.37
N VAL A 65 3.02 7.16 -29.07
CA VAL A 65 3.09 5.86 -28.37
C VAL A 65 1.76 5.10 -28.38
N LEU A 66 0.64 5.78 -28.09
CA LEU A 66 -0.68 5.13 -28.13
C LEU A 66 -1.12 4.76 -29.54
N GLU A 67 -0.58 5.43 -30.56
CA GLU A 67 -0.93 5.22 -31.97
C GLU A 67 -0.20 4.01 -32.58
N HIS A 68 0.79 3.44 -31.86
CA HIS A 68 1.38 2.16 -32.20
C HIS A 68 0.30 1.08 -32.23
N PRO A 69 0.15 0.32 -33.33
CA PRO A 69 -0.82 -0.77 -33.42
C PRO A 69 -0.59 -1.84 -32.36
N PHE A 70 -1.68 -2.51 -31.97
CA PHE A 70 -1.69 -3.64 -31.06
C PHE A 70 -2.70 -4.68 -31.56
N ALA A 71 -2.60 -5.91 -31.11
CA ALA A 71 -3.54 -6.95 -31.53
C ALA A 71 -4.04 -7.80 -30.36
N ALA A 72 -5.15 -8.49 -30.60
CA ALA A 72 -5.64 -9.52 -29.72
C ALA A 72 -6.16 -10.70 -30.54
N LYS A 73 -5.90 -11.91 -30.03
CA LYS A 73 -6.45 -13.14 -30.56
C LYS A 73 -7.71 -13.50 -29.77
N PHE A 74 -8.77 -13.76 -30.51
CA PHE A 74 -10.08 -14.10 -29.95
C PHE A 74 -10.41 -15.56 -30.24
N ASP A 75 -10.97 -16.24 -29.25
CA ASP A 75 -11.61 -17.54 -29.41
C ASP A 75 -13.06 -17.44 -28.91
N GLU A 76 -14.00 -17.45 -29.86
CA GLU A 76 -15.44 -17.25 -29.64
C GLU A 76 -15.78 -16.02 -28.75
N GLY A 77 -15.09 -14.91 -29.00
CA GLY A 77 -15.31 -13.63 -28.29
C GLY A 77 -14.51 -13.46 -27.00
N LYS A 78 -13.83 -14.51 -26.53
CA LYS A 78 -12.87 -14.44 -25.41
C LYS A 78 -11.47 -14.12 -25.91
N ILE A 79 -10.73 -13.26 -25.20
CA ILE A 79 -9.33 -12.96 -25.54
C ILE A 79 -8.42 -14.05 -24.96
N GLU A 80 -7.57 -14.63 -25.81
CA GLU A 80 -6.57 -15.64 -25.42
C GLU A 80 -5.15 -15.08 -25.38
N GLU A 81 -4.86 -14.14 -26.27
CA GLU A 81 -3.54 -13.55 -26.44
C GLU A 81 -3.68 -12.06 -26.79
N VAL A 82 -2.75 -11.27 -26.28
CA VAL A 82 -2.68 -9.83 -26.46
C VAL A 82 -1.25 -9.47 -26.88
N ASP A 83 -1.13 -8.79 -28.01
CA ASP A 83 0.12 -8.35 -28.62
C ASP A 83 0.32 -6.85 -28.36
N LEU A 84 1.27 -6.50 -27.48
CA LEU A 84 1.60 -5.10 -27.14
C LEU A 84 3.09 -4.82 -27.35
N GLY A 85 3.44 -3.60 -27.76
CA GLY A 85 4.85 -3.21 -27.87
C GLY A 85 5.57 -3.30 -26.52
N LYS A 86 6.67 -4.07 -26.46
CA LYS A 86 7.43 -4.31 -25.22
C LYS A 86 8.09 -3.04 -24.68
N SER A 87 8.57 -2.18 -25.57
CA SER A 87 9.20 -0.90 -25.21
C SER A 87 8.21 0.20 -24.83
N GLU A 88 6.90 -0.05 -24.93
CA GLU A 88 5.90 0.94 -24.57
C GLU A 88 5.80 1.16 -23.06
N PRO A 89 5.62 2.42 -22.60
CA PRO A 89 5.32 2.73 -21.21
C PRO A 89 4.12 1.95 -20.67
N LEU A 90 4.19 1.58 -19.40
CA LEU A 90 3.19 0.77 -18.71
C LEU A 90 1.77 1.35 -18.80
N TRP A 91 1.65 2.68 -18.70
CA TRP A 91 0.36 3.37 -18.81
C TRP A 91 -0.29 3.21 -20.20
N SER A 92 0.51 3.17 -21.28
CA SER A 92 0.02 2.94 -22.66
C SER A 92 -0.53 1.53 -22.79
N ARG A 93 0.27 0.54 -22.34
CA ARG A 93 -0.11 -0.87 -22.33
C ARG A 93 -1.40 -1.12 -21.56
N ASN A 94 -1.53 -0.52 -20.37
CA ASN A 94 -2.75 -0.61 -19.56
C ASN A 94 -3.96 0.07 -20.22
N LEU A 95 -3.76 1.18 -20.94
CA LEU A 95 -4.84 1.83 -21.68
C LEU A 95 -5.32 0.94 -22.85
N LYS A 96 -4.38 0.32 -23.59
CA LYS A 96 -4.68 -0.63 -24.67
C LYS A 96 -5.42 -1.87 -24.15
N LYS A 97 -5.00 -2.46 -23.03
CA LYS A 97 -5.78 -3.49 -22.30
C LYS A 97 -7.18 -3.00 -21.93
N GLY A 98 -7.29 -1.74 -21.49
CA GLY A 98 -8.55 -1.05 -21.24
C GLY A 98 -9.49 -1.01 -22.44
N ILE A 99 -8.96 -0.79 -23.64
CA ILE A 99 -9.72 -0.82 -24.90
C ILE A 99 -10.10 -2.26 -25.26
N LEU A 100 -9.15 -3.18 -25.25
CA LEU A 100 -9.38 -4.60 -25.55
C LEU A 100 -10.45 -5.23 -24.65
N SER A 101 -10.51 -4.83 -23.37
CA SER A 101 -11.52 -5.32 -22.44
C SER A 101 -12.97 -5.04 -22.87
N LEU A 102 -13.21 -4.04 -23.73
CA LEU A 102 -14.53 -3.76 -24.29
C LEU A 102 -14.91 -4.76 -25.38
N PHE A 103 -13.94 -5.36 -26.06
CA PHE A 103 -14.15 -6.32 -27.15
C PHE A 103 -14.27 -7.77 -26.66
N GLN A 104 -14.01 -8.03 -25.38
CA GLN A 104 -14.16 -9.36 -24.80
C GLN A 104 -15.62 -9.62 -24.39
N LEU A 105 -16.27 -10.55 -25.08
CA LEU A 105 -17.66 -10.95 -24.87
C LEU A 105 -17.78 -12.48 -24.95
N ASP A 106 -17.98 -13.13 -23.81
CA ASP A 106 -18.13 -14.58 -23.75
C ASP A 106 -19.60 -15.00 -23.92
N LEU A 107 -20.13 -14.83 -25.14
CA LEU A 107 -21.55 -15.10 -25.46
C LEU A 107 -21.85 -16.55 -25.82
N VAL A 108 -20.81 -17.33 -26.15
CA VAL A 108 -20.92 -18.71 -26.63
C VAL A 108 -20.48 -19.69 -25.55
N LYS A 109 -19.22 -19.65 -25.10
CA LYS A 109 -18.69 -20.60 -24.12
C LYS A 109 -19.33 -20.42 -22.75
N GLY A 110 -19.61 -19.17 -22.37
CA GLY A 110 -20.32 -18.86 -21.14
C GLY A 110 -21.73 -19.42 -21.03
N ARG A 111 -22.35 -19.74 -22.19
CA ARG A 111 -23.67 -20.39 -22.28
C ARG A 111 -23.58 -21.82 -22.81
N HIS A 112 -22.40 -22.45 -22.81
CA HIS A 112 -22.21 -23.77 -23.44
C HIS A 112 -23.19 -24.84 -22.92
N GLU A 113 -23.43 -24.88 -21.60
CA GLU A 113 -24.37 -25.82 -20.99
C GLU A 113 -25.83 -25.48 -21.26
N HIS A 114 -26.15 -24.18 -21.38
CA HIS A 114 -27.50 -23.66 -21.54
C HIS A 114 -27.55 -22.48 -22.54
N PRO A 115 -27.53 -22.76 -23.86
CA PRO A 115 -27.40 -21.71 -24.89
C PRO A 115 -28.48 -20.63 -24.86
N ASP A 116 -29.70 -21.01 -24.46
CA ASP A 116 -30.88 -20.14 -24.47
C ASP A 116 -31.06 -19.32 -23.18
N THR A 117 -30.15 -19.43 -22.19
CA THR A 117 -30.29 -18.65 -20.95
C THR A 117 -30.06 -17.17 -21.21
N VAL A 118 -31.05 -16.37 -20.82
CA VAL A 118 -30.99 -14.90 -20.86
C VAL A 118 -29.96 -14.36 -19.88
N GLN A 119 -29.73 -15.03 -18.75
CA GLN A 119 -28.84 -14.58 -17.69
C GLN A 119 -27.91 -15.71 -17.24
N TYR A 120 -26.61 -15.42 -17.13
CA TYR A 120 -25.60 -16.40 -16.69
C TYR A 120 -24.38 -15.71 -16.07
N HIS A 121 -23.63 -16.46 -15.26
CA HIS A 121 -22.38 -16.02 -14.65
C HIS A 121 -21.19 -16.77 -15.25
N VAL A 122 -20.09 -16.06 -15.47
CA VAL A 122 -18.80 -16.64 -15.87
C VAL A 122 -17.66 -15.99 -15.11
N THR A 123 -16.60 -16.76 -14.86
CA THR A 123 -15.32 -16.20 -14.44
C THR A 123 -14.56 -15.73 -15.68
N GLU A 124 -14.31 -14.43 -15.75
CA GLU A 124 -13.73 -13.81 -16.93
C GLU A 124 -12.53 -12.93 -16.57
N ASP A 125 -11.45 -13.02 -17.36
CA ASP A 125 -10.28 -12.16 -17.17
C ASP A 125 -10.59 -10.71 -17.58
N GLY A 126 -9.92 -9.76 -16.93
CA GLY A 126 -10.23 -8.34 -17.09
C GLY A 126 -9.15 -7.47 -16.51
N LEU A 127 -9.42 -6.17 -16.39
CA LEU A 127 -8.45 -5.21 -15.87
C LEU A 127 -8.03 -5.49 -14.42
N GLN A 128 -8.90 -6.16 -13.65
CA GLN A 128 -8.66 -6.59 -12.27
C GLN A 128 -8.37 -8.10 -12.17
N GLY A 129 -7.89 -8.72 -13.25
CA GLY A 129 -7.73 -10.18 -13.33
C GLY A 129 -9.07 -10.90 -13.53
N HIS A 130 -9.12 -12.16 -13.11
CA HIS A 130 -10.32 -13.00 -13.22
C HIS A 130 -11.38 -12.54 -12.21
N CYS A 131 -12.58 -12.23 -12.71
CA CYS A 131 -13.69 -11.74 -11.90
C CYS A 131 -14.99 -12.49 -12.19
N ASP A 132 -15.84 -12.62 -11.17
CA ASP A 132 -17.24 -13.03 -11.34
C ASP A 132 -17.99 -11.99 -12.20
N THR A 133 -18.45 -12.43 -13.37
CA THR A 133 -19.07 -11.58 -14.39
C THR A 133 -20.47 -12.10 -14.73
N LEU A 134 -21.46 -11.23 -14.58
CA LEU A 134 -22.85 -11.48 -14.92
C LEU A 134 -23.16 -10.94 -16.31
N TYR A 135 -23.72 -11.78 -17.17
CA TYR A 135 -24.26 -11.44 -18.47
C TYR A 135 -25.79 -11.49 -18.46
N ILE A 136 -26.41 -10.51 -19.12
CA ILE A 136 -27.82 -10.50 -19.47
C ILE A 136 -27.91 -10.25 -20.98
N VAL A 137 -28.42 -11.22 -21.73
CA VAL A 137 -28.44 -11.24 -23.19
C VAL A 137 -29.88 -11.23 -23.68
N HIS A 138 -30.22 -10.26 -24.52
CA HIS A 138 -31.49 -10.14 -25.22
C HIS A 138 -31.24 -10.21 -26.72
N GLU A 139 -31.78 -11.24 -27.38
CA GLU A 139 -31.68 -11.44 -28.82
C GLU A 139 -33.05 -11.11 -29.43
N ASP A 140 -33.09 -10.16 -30.36
CA ASP A 140 -34.33 -9.76 -31.04
C ASP A 140 -34.50 -10.56 -32.36
N ASP A 141 -35.76 -10.76 -32.78
CA ASP A 141 -36.11 -11.48 -34.02
C ASP A 141 -35.52 -10.85 -35.30
N HIS A 142 -35.02 -9.61 -35.22
CA HIS A 142 -34.41 -8.86 -36.32
C HIS A 142 -32.89 -9.02 -36.43
N GLY A 143 -32.26 -9.89 -35.62
CA GLY A 143 -30.82 -10.11 -35.64
C GLY A 143 -30.00 -9.00 -34.95
N SER A 144 -30.61 -8.31 -33.98
CA SER A 144 -29.93 -7.43 -33.03
C SER A 144 -29.78 -8.15 -31.69
N VAL A 145 -28.60 -8.02 -31.07
CA VAL A 145 -28.33 -8.58 -29.74
C VAL A 145 -27.94 -7.45 -28.80
N ASN A 146 -28.70 -7.31 -27.72
CA ASN A 146 -28.42 -6.38 -26.64
C ASN A 146 -27.84 -7.13 -25.45
N VAL A 147 -26.67 -6.69 -24.97
CA VAL A 147 -25.98 -7.35 -23.86
C VAL A 147 -25.74 -6.36 -22.73
N THR A 148 -26.09 -6.74 -21.51
CA THR A 148 -25.64 -6.06 -20.29
C THR A 148 -24.65 -6.97 -19.58
N LYS A 149 -23.43 -6.48 -19.38
CA LYS A 149 -22.33 -7.16 -18.70
C LYS A 149 -22.00 -6.42 -17.41
N MET A 150 -22.11 -7.09 -16.27
CA MET A 150 -21.78 -6.53 -14.96
C MET A 150 -20.64 -7.33 -14.34
N ARG A 151 -19.65 -6.66 -13.75
CA ARG A 151 -18.57 -7.34 -13.02
C ARG A 151 -18.62 -6.98 -11.55
N ASP A 152 -18.53 -8.01 -10.72
CA ASP A 152 -18.36 -7.87 -9.28
C ASP A 152 -16.87 -7.74 -8.96
N LEU A 153 -16.42 -6.51 -8.70
CA LEU A 153 -15.00 -6.23 -8.44
C LEU A 153 -14.55 -6.65 -7.03
N GLU A 154 -15.49 -7.03 -6.15
CA GLU A 154 -15.15 -7.63 -4.85
C GLU A 154 -14.77 -9.11 -5.00
N LYS A 155 -15.21 -9.76 -6.08
CA LYS A 155 -14.93 -11.16 -6.42
C LYS A 155 -13.95 -11.29 -7.60
N CYS A 156 -12.88 -10.49 -7.55
CA CYS A 156 -11.75 -10.63 -8.47
C CYS A 156 -10.53 -11.24 -7.75
N ASP A 157 -9.76 -12.03 -8.48
CA ASP A 157 -8.52 -12.64 -7.95
C ASP A 157 -7.46 -11.59 -7.63
N ARG A 158 -7.36 -10.52 -8.44
CA ARG A 158 -6.54 -9.35 -8.12
C ARG A 158 -7.39 -8.30 -7.44
N LYS A 159 -6.94 -7.85 -6.27
CA LYS A 159 -7.60 -6.79 -5.51
C LYS A 159 -7.09 -5.43 -5.97
N PHE A 160 -7.80 -4.37 -5.59
CA PHE A 160 -7.38 -2.97 -5.81
C PHE A 160 -6.00 -2.59 -5.21
N ASP A 161 -5.33 -3.52 -4.51
CA ASP A 161 -4.13 -3.29 -3.71
C ASP A 161 -2.85 -3.90 -4.33
N ASP A 162 -2.82 -4.14 -5.64
CA ASP A 162 -1.68 -4.77 -6.35
C ASP A 162 -0.34 -4.02 -6.13
N ALA A 163 -0.40 -2.71 -5.85
CA ALA A 163 0.74 -1.94 -5.35
C ALA A 163 0.44 -1.42 -3.94
N PHE A 164 1.21 -1.87 -2.95
CA PHE A 164 1.10 -1.42 -1.57
C PHE A 164 2.33 -0.62 -1.17
N LEU A 165 2.10 0.60 -0.70
CA LEU A 165 3.09 1.45 -0.07
C LEU A 165 2.80 1.52 1.43
N GLY A 166 3.74 1.02 2.24
CA GLY A 166 3.67 1.02 3.69
C GLY A 166 4.31 -0.22 4.32
N ARG A 167 4.27 -0.27 5.65
CA ARG A 167 4.81 -1.40 6.42
C ARG A 167 3.82 -2.55 6.62
N LYS A 168 2.55 -2.25 6.86
CA LYS A 168 1.52 -3.23 7.24
C LYS A 168 0.19 -2.91 6.56
N LYS A 169 -0.39 -3.89 5.86
CA LYS A 169 -1.75 -3.78 5.32
C LYS A 169 -2.77 -3.76 6.45
N GLY A 170 -3.75 -2.85 6.34
CA GLY A 170 -4.90 -2.83 7.24
C GLY A 170 -5.70 -4.14 7.14
N LYS A 171 -6.29 -4.58 8.25
CA LYS A 171 -7.22 -5.73 8.25
C LYS A 171 -8.65 -5.20 8.31
N VAL A 172 -9.56 -5.84 7.57
CA VAL A 172 -10.99 -5.53 7.65
C VAL A 172 -11.44 -5.69 9.10
N CYS A 173 -12.00 -4.62 9.68
CA CYS A 173 -12.59 -4.69 11.00
C CYS A 173 -13.98 -5.30 10.86
N VAL A 174 -14.21 -6.46 11.46
CA VAL A 174 -15.53 -7.07 11.55
C VAL A 174 -16.03 -6.84 12.97
N LYS A 175 -16.91 -5.87 13.16
CA LYS A 175 -17.68 -5.77 14.41
C LYS A 175 -18.90 -6.66 14.26
N GLY A 176 -19.01 -7.70 15.10
CA GLY A 176 -20.19 -8.55 15.27
C GLY A 176 -21.09 -8.71 14.03
N GLY A 177 -20.71 -9.56 13.09
CA GLY A 177 -21.57 -10.09 12.02
C GLY A 177 -22.03 -9.13 10.90
N ALA A 178 -22.32 -7.85 11.20
CA ALA A 178 -23.02 -6.95 10.29
C ALA A 178 -22.19 -5.76 9.78
N ASP A 179 -21.25 -5.23 10.58
CA ASP A 179 -20.47 -4.04 10.20
C ASP A 179 -19.07 -4.44 9.75
N LYS A 180 -18.95 -4.82 8.47
CA LYS A 180 -17.65 -4.92 7.79
C LYS A 180 -17.28 -3.55 7.23
N THR A 181 -16.05 -3.12 7.49
CA THR A 181 -15.53 -1.90 6.86
C THR A 181 -15.16 -2.17 5.40
N HIS A 182 -15.81 -1.48 4.45
CA HIS A 182 -15.47 -1.49 3.02
C HIS A 182 -14.87 -0.14 2.62
N PRO A 183 -13.57 0.10 2.86
CA PRO A 183 -12.92 1.38 2.56
C PRO A 183 -12.81 1.63 1.05
N ILE A 184 -12.82 0.58 0.23
CA ILE A 184 -12.92 0.66 -1.23
C ILE A 184 -14.04 -0.28 -1.66
N SER A 185 -14.95 0.21 -2.49
CA SER A 185 -15.93 -0.61 -3.21
C SER A 185 -16.02 -0.12 -4.65
N ALA A 186 -16.27 -1.01 -5.59
CA ALA A 186 -16.33 -0.62 -6.99
C ALA A 186 -17.19 -1.58 -7.79
N THR A 187 -17.82 -1.04 -8.83
CA THR A 187 -18.66 -1.82 -9.74
C THR A 187 -18.37 -1.38 -11.17
N THR A 188 -18.52 -2.31 -12.11
CA THR A 188 -18.53 -1.98 -13.54
C THR A 188 -19.73 -2.59 -14.22
N GLU A 189 -20.36 -1.82 -15.10
CA GLU A 189 -21.44 -2.23 -15.98
C GLU A 189 -21.07 -1.82 -17.40
N THR A 190 -21.28 -2.69 -18.37
CA THR A 190 -21.08 -2.40 -19.80
C THR A 190 -22.30 -2.86 -20.58
N LYS A 191 -22.86 -1.96 -21.38
CA LYS A 191 -24.01 -2.22 -22.25
C LYS A 191 -23.55 -2.26 -23.70
N TYR A 192 -24.04 -3.22 -24.45
CA TYR A 192 -23.69 -3.44 -25.84
C TYR A 192 -24.95 -3.50 -26.71
N ALA A 193 -24.86 -2.90 -27.89
CA ALA A 193 -25.76 -3.18 -29.00
C ALA A 193 -24.91 -3.81 -30.12
N LEU A 194 -25.30 -5.03 -30.51
CA LEU A 194 -24.57 -5.85 -31.48
C LEU A 194 -25.43 -6.07 -32.72
N LYS A 195 -24.80 -6.05 -33.89
CA LYS A 195 -25.40 -6.46 -35.17
C LYS A 195 -24.97 -7.89 -35.48
N GLY A 196 -25.92 -8.81 -35.69
CA GLY A 196 -25.64 -10.21 -36.01
C GLY A 196 -26.13 -11.18 -34.94
N THR A 197 -25.39 -12.26 -34.69
CA THR A 197 -25.73 -13.29 -33.70
C THR A 197 -24.66 -13.38 -32.61
N ALA A 198 -24.97 -14.07 -31.52
CA ALA A 198 -24.00 -14.33 -30.44
C ALA A 198 -22.68 -14.97 -30.91
N GLN A 199 -22.70 -15.78 -31.97
CA GLN A 199 -21.51 -16.41 -32.56
C GLN A 199 -20.78 -15.51 -33.56
N LYS A 200 -21.51 -14.64 -34.27
CA LYS A 200 -20.96 -13.76 -35.30
C LYS A 200 -21.62 -12.40 -35.23
N TYR A 201 -20.93 -11.46 -34.60
CA TYR A 201 -21.43 -10.11 -34.37
C TYR A 201 -20.41 -9.04 -34.75
N VAL A 202 -20.93 -7.85 -34.96
CA VAL A 202 -20.18 -6.59 -34.94
C VAL A 202 -20.71 -5.74 -33.80
N ILE A 203 -19.81 -5.16 -32.99
CA ILE A 203 -20.18 -4.22 -31.94
C ILE A 203 -20.55 -2.89 -32.61
N ASP A 204 -21.84 -2.56 -32.61
CA ASP A 204 -22.33 -1.28 -33.13
C ASP A 204 -22.13 -0.18 -32.09
N HIS A 205 -22.49 -0.47 -30.83
CA HIS A 205 -22.33 0.42 -29.69
C HIS A 205 -21.87 -0.35 -28.46
N ALA A 206 -20.92 0.20 -27.71
CA ALA A 206 -20.56 -0.27 -26.38
C ALA A 206 -20.42 0.91 -25.42
N TRP A 207 -21.07 0.85 -24.26
CA TRP A 207 -21.03 1.88 -23.23
C TRP A 207 -20.70 1.25 -21.88
N ALA A 208 -19.50 1.51 -21.37
CA ALA A 208 -19.04 1.03 -20.06
C ALA A 208 -19.02 2.16 -19.03
N THR A 209 -19.59 1.90 -17.86
CA THR A 209 -19.51 2.76 -16.68
C THR A 209 -18.88 2.00 -15.52
N SER A 210 -17.92 2.63 -14.88
CA SER A 210 -17.33 2.15 -13.63
C SER A 210 -17.42 3.23 -12.57
N THR A 211 -17.80 2.82 -11.37
CA THR A 211 -17.81 3.67 -10.18
C THR A 211 -16.89 3.04 -9.15
N GLN A 212 -15.96 3.82 -8.63
CA GLN A 212 -15.08 3.42 -7.53
C GLN A 212 -15.32 4.38 -6.36
N LEU A 213 -15.51 3.81 -5.18
CA LEU A 213 -15.88 4.50 -3.98
C LEU A 213 -14.81 4.31 -2.93
N PHE A 214 -14.26 5.41 -2.44
CA PHE A 214 -13.22 5.41 -1.41
C PHE A 214 -13.73 6.07 -0.13
N LYS A 215 -13.80 5.28 0.94
CA LYS A 215 -14.32 5.63 2.28
C LYS A 215 -13.24 5.50 3.35
N PRO A 216 -12.22 6.38 3.38
CA PRO A 216 -11.09 6.28 4.32
C PRO A 216 -11.49 6.39 5.79
N HIS A 217 -12.64 7.02 6.07
CA HIS A 217 -13.17 7.22 7.43
C HIS A 217 -14.60 6.67 7.58
N GLY A 218 -14.93 5.60 6.85
CA GLY A 218 -16.30 5.10 6.75
C GLY A 218 -17.20 6.10 6.02
N ASP A 219 -18.49 6.12 6.35
CA ASP A 219 -19.48 6.97 5.66
C ASP A 219 -19.35 8.47 5.97
N GLY A 220 -18.41 8.86 6.85
CA GLY A 220 -18.17 10.27 7.18
C GLY A 220 -17.47 11.06 6.06
N LYS A 221 -16.71 10.38 5.18
CA LYS A 221 -16.09 10.98 3.98
C LYS A 221 -15.98 9.94 2.88
N GLU A 222 -16.59 10.24 1.73
CA GLU A 222 -16.72 9.34 0.59
C GLU A 222 -16.28 10.02 -0.70
N PHE A 223 -15.22 9.54 -1.34
CA PHE A 223 -14.78 10.02 -2.64
C PHE A 223 -15.27 9.06 -3.72
N ALA A 224 -15.88 9.60 -4.77
CA ALA A 224 -16.35 8.80 -5.89
C ALA A 224 -15.57 9.12 -7.16
N ILE A 225 -15.09 8.07 -7.83
CA ILE A 225 -14.41 8.14 -9.12
C ILE A 225 -15.32 7.46 -10.14
N PHE A 226 -15.67 8.19 -11.19
CA PHE A 226 -16.49 7.66 -12.28
C PHE A 226 -15.66 7.60 -13.57
N VAL A 227 -15.68 6.44 -14.21
CA VAL A 227 -15.02 6.18 -15.49
C VAL A 227 -16.07 5.73 -16.50
N GLY A 228 -16.35 6.59 -17.48
CA GLY A 228 -17.15 6.25 -18.65
C GLY A 228 -16.24 5.94 -19.85
N ARG A 229 -16.58 4.91 -20.62
CA ARG A 229 -15.95 4.58 -21.91
C ARG A 229 -17.06 4.27 -22.91
N ALA A 230 -16.96 4.82 -24.11
CA ALA A 230 -17.93 4.58 -25.17
C ALA A 230 -17.22 4.31 -26.49
N ILE A 231 -17.67 3.30 -27.23
CA ILE A 231 -17.24 2.98 -28.59
C ILE A 231 -18.49 2.96 -29.48
N HIS A 232 -18.37 3.61 -30.63
CA HIS A 232 -19.43 3.73 -31.64
C HIS A 232 -18.85 3.34 -32.99
N LEU A 233 -19.46 2.36 -33.65
CA LEU A 233 -19.14 2.01 -35.03
C LEU A 233 -19.55 3.16 -35.95
N ARG A 234 -18.62 3.66 -36.75
CA ARG A 234 -18.89 4.76 -37.69
C ARG A 234 -19.09 4.27 -39.12
N GLU A 235 -18.20 3.42 -39.58
CA GLU A 235 -18.18 2.92 -40.94
C GLU A 235 -17.45 1.57 -41.01
N GLU A 236 -17.75 0.82 -42.07
CA GLU A 236 -17.10 -0.43 -42.43
C GLU A 236 -16.62 -0.30 -43.88
N HIS A 237 -15.33 -0.52 -44.12
CA HIS A 237 -14.74 -0.44 -45.46
C HIS A 237 -13.50 -1.33 -45.55
N ASP A 238 -13.03 -1.59 -46.79
CA ASP A 238 -11.78 -2.30 -47.02
C ASP A 238 -10.58 -1.57 -46.41
N PRO A 239 -9.52 -2.28 -45.95
CA PRO A 239 -8.43 -1.68 -45.19
C PRO A 239 -7.69 -0.59 -46.00
N THR A 240 -7.74 0.64 -45.51
CA THR A 240 -7.05 1.81 -46.11
C THR A 240 -5.85 2.28 -45.31
N ILE A 241 -5.72 1.85 -44.04
CA ILE A 241 -4.70 2.29 -43.10
C ILE A 241 -3.89 1.07 -42.65
N GLY A 242 -2.56 1.15 -42.75
CA GLY A 242 -1.67 0.10 -42.27
C GLY A 242 -1.74 -0.07 -40.75
N THR A 243 -1.91 -1.31 -40.30
CA THR A 243 -2.03 -1.72 -38.90
C THR A 243 -0.89 -2.65 -38.46
N ASP A 244 0.24 -2.60 -39.16
CA ASP A 244 1.40 -3.45 -38.86
C ASP A 244 1.87 -3.28 -37.41
N LEU A 245 2.08 -4.41 -36.74
CA LEU A 245 2.51 -4.41 -35.35
C LEU A 245 3.98 -3.95 -35.23
N PRO A 246 4.37 -3.36 -34.09
CA PRO A 246 5.77 -3.04 -33.80
C PRO A 246 6.70 -4.26 -33.88
N GLY A 247 7.98 -4.05 -34.16
CA GLY A 247 8.96 -5.14 -34.25
C GLY A 247 9.31 -5.82 -32.91
N ASP A 248 8.96 -5.20 -31.79
CA ASP A 248 9.28 -5.61 -30.42
C ASP A 248 8.04 -6.05 -29.63
N VAL A 249 7.03 -6.62 -30.29
CA VAL A 249 5.81 -7.10 -29.63
C VAL A 249 6.11 -8.16 -28.57
N GLU A 250 5.42 -8.04 -27.43
CA GLU A 250 5.34 -9.04 -26.38
C GLU A 250 3.92 -9.63 -26.32
N LYS A 251 3.85 -10.96 -26.32
CA LYS A 251 2.62 -11.72 -26.15
C LYS A 251 2.27 -11.86 -24.68
N GLY A 252 1.07 -11.42 -24.31
CA GLY A 252 0.49 -11.62 -22.99
C GLY A 252 -0.80 -12.43 -23.05
N HIS A 253 -1.13 -13.11 -21.95
CA HIS A 253 -2.36 -13.92 -21.82
C HIS A 253 -3.35 -13.35 -20.81
N SER A 254 -3.16 -12.10 -20.38
CA SER A 254 -4.08 -11.46 -19.44
C SER A 254 -4.28 -9.97 -19.75
N LEU A 255 -5.51 -9.53 -19.56
CA LEU A 255 -5.95 -8.15 -19.59
C LEU A 255 -5.72 -7.43 -18.26
N ALA A 256 -5.26 -8.13 -17.22
CA ALA A 256 -5.00 -7.53 -15.92
C ALA A 256 -4.04 -6.36 -16.05
N GLN A 257 -4.42 -5.24 -15.43
CA GLN A 257 -3.56 -4.08 -15.35
C GLN A 257 -2.30 -4.44 -14.58
N GLU A 258 -1.21 -3.83 -15.00
CA GLU A 258 0.09 -3.99 -14.36
C GLU A 258 0.45 -2.70 -13.65
N PHE A 259 0.96 -2.84 -12.43
CA PHE A 259 1.45 -1.71 -11.65
C PHE A 259 2.96 -1.84 -11.50
N PRO A 260 3.68 -0.70 -11.51
CA PRO A 260 5.12 -0.73 -11.38
C PRO A 260 5.46 -1.09 -9.95
N VAL A 261 6.11 -2.24 -9.78
CA VAL A 261 6.62 -2.70 -8.50
C VAL A 261 8.08 -2.29 -8.35
N THR A 262 8.42 -1.76 -7.18
CA THR A 262 9.80 -1.63 -6.76
C THR A 262 10.40 -3.04 -6.79
N GLY A 263 11.37 -3.26 -7.68
CA GLY A 263 11.92 -4.60 -7.94
C GLY A 263 12.83 -5.07 -6.81
N ASP A 264 13.59 -6.14 -7.05
CA ASP A 264 14.61 -6.63 -6.13
C ASP A 264 15.79 -5.67 -6.05
N LEU A 265 15.65 -4.64 -5.20
CA LEU A 265 16.74 -3.73 -4.83
C LEU A 265 17.80 -4.55 -4.11
N LYS A 266 19.07 -4.41 -4.51
CA LYS A 266 20.17 -5.23 -3.98
C LYS A 266 21.16 -4.42 -3.16
N ASN A 267 21.34 -3.14 -3.48
CA ASN A 267 22.37 -2.31 -2.89
C ASN A 267 21.89 -0.88 -2.58
N SER A 268 22.74 -0.09 -1.92
CA SER A 268 22.46 1.30 -1.54
C SER A 268 22.27 2.23 -2.75
N ASP A 269 22.95 1.97 -3.88
CA ASP A 269 22.79 2.78 -5.09
C ASP A 269 21.41 2.58 -5.72
N ASP A 270 20.84 1.38 -5.65
CA ASP A 270 19.49 1.11 -6.14
C ASP A 270 18.45 1.98 -5.38
N LEU A 271 18.71 2.29 -4.10
CA LEU A 271 17.84 3.14 -3.27
C LEU A 271 17.81 4.61 -3.71
N LYS A 272 18.75 5.06 -4.53
CA LYS A 272 18.87 6.48 -4.93
C LYS A 272 17.87 6.89 -6.02
N HIS A 273 17.26 5.93 -6.69
CA HIS A 273 16.31 6.17 -7.77
C HIS A 273 14.95 6.64 -7.22
N ALA A 274 14.25 7.47 -7.99
CA ALA A 274 12.86 7.79 -7.68
C ALA A 274 11.99 6.53 -7.72
N ASN A 275 10.92 6.53 -6.93
CA ASN A 275 10.00 5.40 -6.88
C ASN A 275 9.41 5.09 -8.27
N LYS A 276 9.27 3.79 -8.60
CA LYS A 276 8.83 3.39 -9.94
C LYS A 276 7.44 3.86 -10.32
N ILE A 277 6.51 4.01 -9.36
CA ILE A 277 5.18 4.59 -9.63
C ILE A 277 5.33 6.02 -10.17
N VAL A 278 6.27 6.78 -9.62
CA VAL A 278 6.55 8.16 -10.05
C VAL A 278 7.16 8.19 -11.45
N THR A 279 8.13 7.33 -11.73
CA THR A 279 8.85 7.30 -13.01
C THR A 279 7.99 6.75 -14.15
N GLU A 280 7.24 5.67 -13.91
CA GLU A 280 6.44 4.97 -14.93
C GLU A 280 5.14 5.70 -15.28
N PHE A 281 4.51 6.37 -14.30
CA PHE A 281 3.29 7.14 -14.54
C PHE A 281 3.54 8.65 -14.73
N GLY A 282 4.81 9.10 -14.76
CA GLY A 282 5.15 10.46 -15.17
C GLY A 282 4.64 11.58 -14.24
N SER A 283 4.46 11.32 -12.94
CA SER A 283 4.05 12.33 -11.94
C SER A 283 5.08 13.47 -11.73
N LEU A 284 6.21 13.44 -12.45
CA LEU A 284 7.28 14.44 -12.42
C LEU A 284 6.86 15.83 -12.95
N SER A 285 5.68 15.98 -13.55
CA SER A 285 5.19 17.26 -14.09
C SER A 285 4.87 18.31 -13.01
N PHE A 286 4.71 17.92 -11.74
CA PHE A 286 4.62 18.88 -10.62
C PHE A 286 5.97 19.52 -10.28
N CYS A 287 7.09 18.88 -10.63
CA CYS A 287 8.44 19.32 -10.27
C CYS A 287 8.91 20.55 -11.05
N ARG A 288 8.59 20.66 -12.35
CA ARG A 288 9.09 21.76 -13.21
C ARG A 288 8.62 23.15 -12.77
N ASN A 289 7.47 23.24 -12.09
CA ASN A 289 6.86 24.49 -11.68
C ASN A 289 7.04 24.79 -10.18
N PHE A 290 7.64 23.87 -9.41
CA PHE A 290 7.89 24.09 -7.99
C PHE A 290 9.19 24.88 -7.79
N HIS A 291 9.11 26.20 -7.97
CA HIS A 291 10.08 27.10 -7.35
C HIS A 291 9.59 27.35 -5.92
N PRO A 292 10.18 26.73 -4.88
CA PRO A 292 9.88 27.12 -3.51
C PRO A 292 10.15 28.61 -3.40
N ARG A 293 9.09 29.42 -3.24
CA ARG A 293 9.26 30.86 -3.04
C ARG A 293 10.17 31.05 -1.82
N PRO A 294 11.17 31.95 -1.86
CA PRO A 294 11.98 32.27 -0.70
C PRO A 294 11.06 32.56 0.49
N GLY A 295 11.16 31.76 1.56
CA GLY A 295 10.32 31.88 2.75
C GLY A 295 9.22 30.82 2.96
N GLN A 296 8.94 29.92 2.00
CA GLN A 296 7.97 28.82 2.25
C GLN A 296 8.50 27.77 3.23
N ALA A 297 9.77 27.38 3.14
CA ALA A 297 10.42 26.54 4.15
C ALA A 297 10.41 27.22 5.54
N SER A 298 10.59 28.55 5.56
CA SER A 298 10.50 29.38 6.77
C SER A 298 9.06 29.51 7.30
N ALA A 299 8.05 29.38 6.44
CA ALA A 299 6.63 29.44 6.80
C ALA A 299 6.07 28.08 7.26
N ALA A 300 6.72 26.96 6.90
CA ALA A 300 6.42 25.63 7.41
C ALA A 300 6.89 25.39 8.86
N ARG A 301 7.40 26.43 9.55
CA ARG A 301 7.75 26.39 10.98
C ARG A 301 6.56 25.93 11.83
N VAL A 302 6.54 24.66 12.21
CA VAL A 302 5.76 24.19 13.35
C VAL A 302 6.56 24.55 14.60
N HIS A 303 6.35 25.77 15.12
CA HIS A 303 6.93 26.17 16.40
C HIS A 303 6.37 25.26 17.50
N ARG A 304 7.25 24.51 18.17
CA ARG A 304 6.90 23.62 19.30
C ARG A 304 6.62 24.40 20.60
N ARG A 305 6.83 25.72 20.61
CA ARG A 305 6.41 26.60 21.70
C ARG A 305 5.06 27.21 21.36
N GLY A 306 4.02 26.73 22.05
CA GLY A 306 2.72 27.37 22.07
C GLY A 306 2.84 28.79 22.59
N HIS A 307 2.92 29.76 21.70
CA HIS A 307 2.38 31.07 22.00
C HIS A 307 0.87 30.96 21.82
N GLN A 308 0.15 31.06 22.94
CA GLN A 308 -1.28 31.34 22.97
C GLN A 308 -1.55 32.53 22.04
N GLY A 309 -2.07 32.27 20.84
CA GLY A 309 -2.39 33.34 19.87
C GLY A 309 -2.29 32.99 18.39
N ASP A 310 -1.71 31.85 17.98
CA ASP A 310 -1.57 31.53 16.55
C ASP A 310 -2.90 31.05 15.95
N ARG A 311 -3.63 31.95 15.27
CA ARG A 311 -4.93 31.68 14.61
C ARG A 311 -4.81 30.90 13.28
N GLN A 312 -3.62 30.44 12.85
CA GLN A 312 -3.46 29.67 11.59
C GLN A 312 -2.63 28.35 11.68
N PRO A 313 -2.90 27.41 12.61
CA PRO A 313 -2.24 26.10 12.63
C PRO A 313 -2.49 25.26 11.35
N SER A 314 -3.66 25.45 10.71
CA SER A 314 -4.09 24.69 9.54
C SER A 314 -3.23 24.95 8.30
N ARG A 315 -2.79 26.20 8.09
CA ARG A 315 -2.05 26.59 6.87
C ARG A 315 -0.62 26.03 6.84
N ARG A 316 0.07 26.01 7.98
CA ARG A 316 1.43 25.44 8.08
C ARG A 316 1.44 23.93 7.94
N SER A 317 0.46 23.26 8.56
CA SER A 317 0.28 21.81 8.44
C SER A 317 -0.01 21.40 7.01
N LEU A 318 -0.89 22.12 6.31
CA LEU A 318 -1.15 21.90 4.89
C LEU A 318 0.10 22.11 4.02
N LEU A 319 0.88 23.15 4.29
CA LEU A 319 2.13 23.40 3.57
C LEU A 319 3.14 22.26 3.74
N PHE A 320 3.27 21.70 4.96
CA PHE A 320 4.13 20.55 5.21
C PHE A 320 3.69 19.31 4.41
N ILE A 321 2.37 19.04 4.37
CA ILE A 321 1.81 17.95 3.57
C ILE A 321 2.13 18.15 2.08
N LEU A 322 1.91 19.34 1.53
CA LEU A 322 2.22 19.63 0.12
C LEU A 322 3.71 19.46 -0.20
N LEU A 323 4.58 19.93 0.69
CA LEU A 323 6.03 19.81 0.53
C LEU A 323 6.48 18.35 0.60
N SER A 324 5.98 17.57 1.56
CA SER A 324 6.31 16.14 1.67
C SER A 324 5.81 15.33 0.48
N GLN A 325 4.60 15.60 -0.03
CA GLN A 325 4.07 14.98 -1.24
C GLN A 325 4.90 15.30 -2.49
N THR A 326 5.39 16.55 -2.59
CA THR A 326 6.28 16.95 -3.67
C THR A 326 7.63 16.24 -3.56
N LEU A 327 8.24 16.28 -2.37
CA LEU A 327 9.55 15.66 -2.11
C LEU A 327 9.52 14.14 -2.32
N MET A 328 8.38 13.48 -2.07
CA MET A 328 8.18 12.04 -2.32
C MET A 328 8.47 11.63 -3.78
N THR A 329 8.39 12.57 -4.73
CA THR A 329 8.64 12.32 -6.15
C THR A 329 10.11 12.47 -6.57
N PHE A 330 10.98 12.93 -5.68
CA PHE A 330 12.36 13.29 -6.01
C PHE A 330 13.28 12.07 -5.95
N ASN A 331 14.26 12.03 -6.85
CA ASN A 331 15.41 11.14 -6.74
C ASN A 331 16.47 11.73 -5.77
N TYR A 332 17.55 10.98 -5.53
CA TYR A 332 18.62 11.40 -4.61
C TYR A 332 19.27 12.74 -5.00
N GLU A 333 19.57 12.96 -6.28
CA GLU A 333 20.23 14.19 -6.76
C GLU A 333 19.34 15.42 -6.55
N GLN A 334 18.06 15.30 -6.86
CA GLN A 334 17.09 16.38 -6.64
C GLN A 334 16.91 16.69 -5.15
N ILE A 335 16.94 15.68 -4.28
CA ILE A 335 16.94 15.88 -2.82
C ILE A 335 18.20 16.65 -2.39
N ASN A 336 19.36 16.27 -2.94
CA ASN A 336 20.63 16.95 -2.68
C ASN A 336 20.61 18.42 -3.10
N ASP A 337 20.04 18.73 -4.27
CA ASP A 337 19.90 20.10 -4.76
C ASP A 337 19.04 20.95 -3.83
N VAL A 338 17.92 20.40 -3.33
CA VAL A 338 17.06 21.08 -2.34
C VAL A 338 17.83 21.34 -1.05
N TYR A 339 18.58 20.35 -0.57
CA TYR A 339 19.37 20.48 0.65
C TYR A 339 20.43 21.58 0.55
N HIS A 340 21.22 21.59 -0.53
CA HIS A 340 22.23 22.64 -0.71
C HIS A 340 21.60 24.02 -0.92
N SER A 341 20.56 24.11 -1.75
CA SER A 341 19.93 25.38 -2.09
C SER A 341 19.23 26.03 -0.89
N HIS A 342 18.64 25.24 0.01
CA HIS A 342 17.78 25.77 1.08
C HIS A 342 18.31 25.56 2.49
N VAL A 343 19.06 24.50 2.76
CA VAL A 343 19.61 24.21 4.09
C VAL A 343 21.02 24.76 4.21
N THR A 344 21.91 24.43 3.28
CA THR A 344 23.32 24.85 3.35
C THR A 344 23.46 26.37 3.21
N ASN A 345 22.72 26.95 2.25
CA ASN A 345 22.72 28.38 1.94
C ASN A 345 21.80 29.22 2.84
N ALA A 346 21.17 28.63 3.85
CA ALA A 346 20.36 29.38 4.80
C ALA A 346 21.21 30.34 5.64
N ALA A 347 20.59 31.45 6.08
CA ALA A 347 21.18 32.33 7.07
C ALA A 347 21.51 31.55 8.36
N GLU A 348 22.66 31.83 8.99
CA GLU A 348 23.21 31.04 10.10
C GLU A 348 22.27 30.97 11.31
N ASP A 349 21.52 32.03 11.59
CA ASP A 349 20.50 32.07 12.66
C ASP A 349 19.31 31.13 12.38
N MET A 350 19.06 30.83 11.11
CA MET A 350 17.93 30.02 10.64
C MET A 350 18.32 28.59 10.22
N LYS A 351 19.61 28.35 10.00
CA LYS A 351 20.16 27.12 9.41
C LYS A 351 19.74 25.85 10.17
N LYS A 352 19.87 25.84 11.50
CA LYS A 352 19.42 24.72 12.35
C LYS A 352 17.94 24.45 12.18
N SER A 353 17.10 25.50 12.25
CA SER A 353 15.65 25.34 12.15
C SER A 353 15.21 24.82 10.78
N ILE A 354 15.86 25.25 9.69
CA ILE A 354 15.53 24.79 8.34
C ILE A 354 15.98 23.33 8.15
N ARG A 355 17.16 22.96 8.68
CA ARG A 355 17.64 21.58 8.64
C ARG A 355 16.72 20.61 9.39
N GLU A 356 16.22 21.00 10.56
CA GLU A 356 15.24 20.19 11.30
C GLU A 356 13.93 19.96 10.52
N VAL A 357 13.43 20.99 9.82
CA VAL A 357 12.24 20.87 8.96
C VAL A 357 12.53 19.99 7.75
N PHE A 358 13.73 20.10 7.17
CA PHE A 358 14.14 19.26 6.05
C PHE A 358 14.21 17.78 6.45
N ILE A 359 14.79 17.46 7.61
CA ILE A 359 14.82 16.09 8.15
C ILE A 359 13.41 15.54 8.35
N ASP A 360 12.49 16.37 8.85
CA ASP A 360 11.09 15.97 9.00
C ASP A 360 10.41 15.72 7.67
N LEU A 361 10.69 16.53 6.65
CA LEU A 361 10.17 16.37 5.30
C LEU A 361 10.74 15.10 4.64
N LEU A 362 12.04 14.82 4.81
CA LEU A 362 12.67 13.58 4.34
C LEU A 362 11.94 12.36 4.92
N ALA A 363 11.77 12.34 6.26
CA ALA A 363 11.09 11.25 6.93
C ALA A 363 9.62 11.13 6.48
N ALA A 364 8.89 12.25 6.36
CA ALA A 364 7.50 12.26 5.94
C ALA A 364 7.31 11.83 4.47
N ALA A 365 8.24 12.18 3.58
CA ALA A 365 8.27 11.71 2.19
C ALA A 365 8.51 10.19 2.15
N GLY A 366 9.50 9.69 2.89
CA GLY A 366 9.60 8.30 3.30
C GLY A 366 9.73 7.27 2.18
N MET A 367 10.38 7.61 1.06
CA MET A 367 10.73 6.65 0.00
C MET A 367 12.20 6.24 0.12
N ASN A 368 12.64 5.29 -0.71
CA ASN A 368 14.04 4.82 -0.74
C ASN A 368 15.10 5.93 -0.82
N PRO A 369 15.01 6.95 -1.72
CA PRO A 369 16.06 7.97 -1.82
C PRO A 369 16.10 8.87 -0.58
N HIS A 370 14.98 9.06 0.12
CA HIS A 370 14.95 9.85 1.36
C HIS A 370 15.63 9.10 2.52
N LEU A 371 15.47 7.77 2.58
CA LEU A 371 16.20 6.94 3.54
C LEU A 371 17.71 7.02 3.26
N ALA A 372 18.12 6.74 2.01
CA ALA A 372 19.52 6.76 1.61
C ALA A 372 20.18 8.13 1.86
N PHE A 373 19.49 9.22 1.52
CA PHE A 373 20.00 10.58 1.74
C PHE A 373 20.17 10.89 3.23
N GLY A 374 19.17 10.56 4.07
CA GLY A 374 19.26 10.77 5.51
C GLY A 374 20.36 9.94 6.18
N VAL A 375 20.56 8.70 5.74
CA VAL A 375 21.68 7.85 6.19
C VAL A 375 23.03 8.46 5.77
N ASN A 376 23.14 8.97 4.53
CA ASN A 376 24.36 9.64 4.07
C ASN A 376 24.68 10.89 4.91
N LEU A 377 23.69 11.73 5.25
CA LEU A 377 23.90 12.89 6.13
C LEU A 377 24.48 12.49 7.50
N ILE A 378 24.04 11.35 8.05
CA ILE A 378 24.56 10.80 9.31
C ILE A 378 25.99 10.30 9.12
N GLN A 379 26.24 9.53 8.06
CA GLN A 379 27.55 8.95 7.76
C GLN A 379 28.63 10.04 7.56
N GLN A 380 28.28 11.14 6.89
CA GLN A 380 29.17 12.28 6.65
C GLN A 380 29.24 13.26 7.83
N ASN A 381 28.54 12.98 8.94
CA ASN A 381 28.48 13.83 10.13
C ASN A 381 28.00 15.27 9.84
N GLU A 382 27.08 15.42 8.88
CA GLU A 382 26.49 16.71 8.49
C GLU A 382 25.32 17.15 9.41
N ILE A 383 24.75 16.19 10.13
CA ILE A 383 23.70 16.42 11.12
C ILE A 383 24.17 15.98 12.51
N SER A 384 23.65 16.65 13.54
CA SER A 384 23.97 16.35 14.93
C SER A 384 23.36 15.02 15.39
N PRO A 385 23.85 14.43 16.51
CA PRO A 385 23.26 13.23 17.09
C PRO A 385 21.75 13.37 17.40
N GLU A 386 21.30 14.54 17.88
CA GLU A 386 19.87 14.81 18.14
C GLU A 386 19.04 14.78 16.85
N GLU A 387 19.59 15.33 15.76
CA GLU A 387 18.97 15.31 14.43
C GLU A 387 18.95 13.89 13.83
N ALA A 388 19.97 13.09 14.07
CA ALA A 388 20.04 11.68 13.66
C ALA A 388 19.02 10.80 14.41
N ASP A 389 18.88 10.98 15.73
CA ASP A 389 17.84 10.32 16.53
C ASP A 389 16.44 10.64 16.00
N ARG A 390 16.18 11.92 15.72
CA ARG A 390 14.93 12.41 15.13
C ARG A 390 14.67 11.78 13.77
N PHE A 391 15.68 11.67 12.91
CA PHE A 391 15.57 11.02 11.60
C PHE A 391 15.16 9.54 11.75
N TYR A 392 15.92 8.73 12.49
CA TYR A 392 15.63 7.30 12.67
C TYR A 392 14.24 7.07 13.27
N THR A 393 13.87 7.84 14.28
CA THR A 393 12.55 7.74 14.92
C THR A 393 11.44 8.02 13.91
N LYS A 394 11.54 9.09 13.11
CA LYS A 394 10.47 9.51 12.19
C LYS A 394 10.42 8.67 10.92
N ILE A 395 11.56 8.29 10.35
CA ILE A 395 11.58 7.49 9.12
C ILE A 395 10.93 6.12 9.36
N SER A 396 11.19 5.49 10.51
CA SER A 396 10.58 4.18 10.83
C SER A 396 9.04 4.19 10.82
N LEU A 397 8.42 5.32 11.15
CA LEU A 397 6.96 5.49 11.19
C LEU A 397 6.35 5.91 9.86
N ASN A 398 7.15 6.46 8.94
CA ASN A 398 6.67 7.09 7.71
C ASN A 398 7.24 6.45 6.42
N PHE A 399 8.12 5.46 6.55
CA PHE A 399 8.71 4.74 5.43
C PHE A 399 7.68 3.91 4.69
N LYS A 400 7.60 4.11 3.37
CA LYS A 400 6.54 3.59 2.49
C LYS A 400 7.02 2.46 1.59
N GLU A 401 8.32 2.43 1.27
CA GLU A 401 8.88 1.52 0.27
C GLU A 401 9.77 0.47 0.93
N VAL A 402 9.17 -0.38 1.77
CA VAL A 402 9.92 -1.41 2.51
C VAL A 402 10.50 -2.44 1.54
N SER A 403 11.82 -2.62 1.59
CA SER A 403 12.57 -3.62 0.84
C SER A 403 13.70 -4.20 1.68
N THR A 404 14.22 -5.36 1.30
CA THR A 404 15.39 -5.98 1.96
C THR A 404 16.62 -5.06 1.91
N ALA A 405 16.85 -4.39 0.78
CA ALA A 405 17.93 -3.40 0.64
C ALA A 405 17.76 -2.21 1.59
N ALA A 406 16.55 -1.65 1.71
CA ALA A 406 16.29 -0.53 2.63
C ALA A 406 16.50 -0.94 4.10
N VAL A 407 16.05 -2.15 4.48
CA VAL A 407 16.27 -2.68 5.84
C VAL A 407 17.75 -2.93 6.10
N LYS A 408 18.50 -3.41 5.10
CA LYS A 408 19.94 -3.59 5.19
C LYS A 408 20.67 -2.26 5.34
N GLU A 409 20.32 -1.24 4.56
CA GLU A 409 20.91 0.11 4.63
C GLU A 409 20.80 0.71 6.04
N ILE A 410 19.60 0.69 6.63
CA ILE A 410 19.41 1.19 8.00
C ILE A 410 20.08 0.30 9.05
N SER A 411 20.19 -1.01 8.81
CA SER A 411 20.87 -1.93 9.74
C SER A 411 22.38 -1.71 9.73
N ASP A 412 22.96 -1.51 8.55
CA ASP A 412 24.37 -1.18 8.35
C ASP A 412 24.71 0.20 8.93
N SER A 413 23.82 1.18 8.80
CA SER A 413 24.02 2.50 9.39
C SER A 413 24.11 2.47 10.92
N CYS A 414 23.47 1.49 11.58
CA CYS A 414 23.59 1.28 13.02
C CYS A 414 24.99 0.83 13.46
N GLN A 415 25.82 0.36 12.51
CA GLN A 415 27.19 -0.07 12.76
C GLN A 415 28.22 1.05 12.57
N LEU A 416 27.83 2.22 12.07
CA LEU A 416 28.71 3.37 11.91
C LEU A 416 29.20 3.88 13.28
N GLU A 417 30.46 4.31 13.36
CA GLU A 417 31.04 4.81 14.62
C GLU A 417 30.33 6.07 15.14
N VAL A 418 29.86 6.94 14.24
CA VAL A 418 29.03 8.12 14.60
C VAL A 418 27.71 7.73 15.28
N VAL A 419 27.16 6.54 14.98
CA VAL A 419 25.95 6.00 15.62
C VAL A 419 26.30 5.23 16.89
N LYS A 420 27.33 4.36 16.85
CA LYS A 420 27.75 3.55 18.00
C LYS A 420 28.20 4.38 19.20
N SER A 421 28.84 5.53 18.94
CA SER A 421 29.33 6.46 19.96
C SER A 421 28.21 7.20 20.70
N HIS A 422 26.99 7.25 20.15
CA HIS A 422 25.85 7.96 20.74
C HIS A 422 24.74 6.98 21.13
N PRO A 423 24.53 6.68 22.43
CA PRO A 423 23.65 5.59 22.84
C PRO A 423 22.17 5.78 22.48
N GLU A 424 21.67 7.02 22.49
CA GLU A 424 20.30 7.36 22.08
C GLU A 424 20.11 7.10 20.59
N VAL A 425 21.00 7.61 19.74
CA VAL A 425 21.00 7.40 18.28
C VAL A 425 21.12 5.91 17.94
N ARG A 426 21.99 5.17 18.64
CA ARG A 426 22.12 3.72 18.48
C ARG A 426 20.81 2.99 18.79
N THR A 427 20.10 3.43 19.83
CA THR A 427 18.81 2.85 20.23
C THR A 427 17.75 3.17 19.18
N ALA A 428 17.63 4.42 18.74
CA ALA A 428 16.69 4.83 17.70
C ALA A 428 16.95 4.08 16.38
N CYS A 429 18.20 3.95 15.95
CA CYS A 429 18.58 3.22 14.75
C CYS A 429 18.15 1.74 14.82
N LYS A 430 18.48 1.04 15.92
CA LYS A 430 18.10 -0.37 16.07
C LYS A 430 16.59 -0.59 16.15
N LEU A 431 15.87 0.32 16.82
CA LEU A 431 14.41 0.27 16.87
C LEU A 431 13.81 0.54 15.49
N ALA A 432 14.33 1.51 14.75
CA ALA A 432 13.91 1.79 13.38
C ALA A 432 14.17 0.60 12.45
N ALA A 433 15.37 0.04 12.46
CA ALA A 433 15.74 -1.13 11.65
C ALA A 433 14.86 -2.34 11.96
N SER A 434 14.68 -2.69 13.25
CA SER A 434 13.82 -3.82 13.64
C SER A 434 12.34 -3.59 13.33
N PHE A 435 11.87 -2.34 13.41
CA PHE A 435 10.50 -1.99 13.03
C PHE A 435 10.30 -2.15 11.53
N LEU A 436 11.22 -1.68 10.68
CA LEU A 436 11.12 -1.87 9.23
C LEU A 436 11.28 -3.35 8.83
N ALA A 437 12.25 -4.04 9.44
CA ALA A 437 12.51 -5.47 9.19
C ALA A 437 11.30 -6.37 9.46
N SER A 438 10.39 -5.96 10.34
CA SER A 438 9.21 -6.74 10.75
C SER A 438 7.95 -6.48 9.92
N GLY A 439 8.05 -5.71 8.83
CA GLY A 439 6.94 -5.37 7.94
C GLY A 439 6.38 -6.55 7.13
N GLN A 440 5.61 -6.21 6.09
CA GLN A 440 4.96 -7.16 5.18
C GLN A 440 5.94 -8.14 4.52
N GLU A 441 7.15 -7.69 4.20
CA GLU A 441 8.22 -8.48 3.56
C GLU A 441 8.91 -9.48 4.50
N CYS A 442 8.56 -9.50 5.79
CA CYS A 442 9.11 -10.46 6.74
C CYS A 442 8.33 -11.77 6.72
N ILE A 443 8.93 -12.78 6.12
CA ILE A 443 8.39 -14.14 6.07
C ILE A 443 8.94 -14.88 7.29
N ARG A 444 8.09 -15.13 8.28
CA ARG A 444 8.48 -15.73 9.55
C ARG A 444 8.36 -17.24 9.48
N ALA A 445 9.33 -17.95 10.06
CA ALA A 445 9.30 -19.40 10.18
C ALA A 445 8.04 -19.87 10.94
N HIS A 446 7.39 -20.93 10.45
CA HIS A 446 6.21 -21.49 11.12
C HIS A 446 6.57 -22.40 12.29
N ASN A 447 7.69 -23.12 12.18
CA ASN A 447 8.19 -24.09 13.18
C ASN A 447 9.69 -23.88 13.45
N ASP A 448 10.29 -24.74 14.28
CA ASP A 448 11.70 -24.66 14.66
C ASP A 448 12.67 -25.17 13.57
N ASP A 449 12.17 -25.83 12.53
CA ASP A 449 12.96 -26.42 11.44
C ASP A 449 13.10 -25.48 10.23
N GLU A 450 12.26 -24.45 10.17
CA GLU A 450 12.27 -23.41 9.12
C GLU A 450 13.06 -22.17 9.56
N GLU A 451 13.64 -21.46 8.58
CA GLU A 451 14.29 -20.17 8.81
C GLU A 451 13.41 -19.00 8.35
N ASP A 452 13.56 -17.86 9.04
CA ASP A 452 12.95 -16.60 8.60
C ASP A 452 13.56 -16.15 7.25
N SER A 453 12.77 -15.51 6.40
CA SER A 453 13.22 -15.00 5.08
C SER A 453 12.63 -13.62 4.77
N GLY A 454 12.99 -13.07 3.59
CA GLY A 454 12.64 -11.70 3.21
C GLY A 454 13.34 -10.66 4.08
N SER A 455 12.61 -9.65 4.57
CA SER A 455 13.20 -8.52 5.31
C SER A 455 13.70 -8.85 6.72
N CYS A 456 13.40 -10.05 7.23
CA CYS A 456 13.83 -10.52 8.55
C CYS A 456 14.69 -11.77 8.48
N SER A 457 15.34 -12.02 7.34
CA SER A 457 16.29 -13.13 7.19
C SER A 457 17.42 -13.05 8.22
N PRO A 458 18.00 -14.19 8.64
CA PRO A 458 19.10 -14.22 9.60
C PRO A 458 20.28 -13.32 9.21
N ASP A 459 20.60 -13.27 7.91
CA ASP A 459 21.67 -12.41 7.38
C ASP A 459 21.40 -10.93 7.70
N ILE A 460 20.21 -10.42 7.37
CA ILE A 460 19.85 -9.02 7.63
C ILE A 460 19.78 -8.74 9.13
N VAL A 461 19.15 -9.64 9.89
CA VAL A 461 18.95 -9.46 11.34
C VAL A 461 20.28 -9.46 12.09
N ALA A 462 21.30 -10.18 11.62
CA ALA A 462 22.63 -10.20 12.24
C ALA A 462 23.30 -8.81 12.27
N HIS A 463 23.00 -7.93 11.32
CA HIS A 463 23.52 -6.55 11.30
C HIS A 463 22.89 -5.66 12.39
N LEU A 464 21.70 -5.98 12.89
CA LEU A 464 20.98 -5.14 13.85
C LEU A 464 20.86 -5.75 15.26
N PHE A 465 20.77 -7.08 15.35
CA PHE A 465 20.45 -7.79 16.59
C PHE A 465 21.34 -9.01 16.85
N ASN A 466 21.82 -9.13 18.09
CA ASN A 466 22.60 -10.27 18.54
C ASN A 466 21.80 -11.10 19.55
N TYR A 467 21.36 -12.28 19.12
CA TYR A 467 20.58 -13.23 19.94
C TYR A 467 21.38 -13.89 21.08
N SER A 468 22.70 -13.69 21.13
CA SER A 468 23.56 -14.27 22.16
C SER A 468 23.53 -13.48 23.48
N VAL A 469 23.04 -12.24 23.48
CA VAL A 469 22.96 -11.41 24.70
C VAL A 469 21.93 -11.99 25.68
N THR A 470 22.34 -12.33 26.89
CA THR A 470 21.48 -12.93 27.93
C THR A 470 21.04 -11.90 28.98
N PRO A 471 20.04 -12.20 29.82
CA PRO A 471 19.66 -11.34 30.94
C PRO A 471 20.82 -11.00 31.88
N SER A 472 21.76 -11.94 32.06
CA SER A 472 22.95 -11.78 32.91
C SER A 472 23.94 -10.76 32.33
N ASP A 473 24.10 -10.71 31.01
CA ASP A 473 25.03 -9.79 30.33
C ASP A 473 24.59 -8.32 30.42
N VAL A 474 23.31 -8.09 30.73
CA VAL A 474 22.69 -6.76 30.81
C VAL A 474 22.33 -6.38 32.26
N VAL A 475 22.88 -7.09 33.24
CA VAL A 475 22.78 -6.72 34.65
C VAL A 475 23.73 -5.55 34.93
N GLY A 476 23.22 -4.46 35.49
CA GLY A 476 24.02 -3.26 35.80
C GLY A 476 24.26 -2.29 34.63
N GLU A 477 23.95 -2.70 33.39
CA GLU A 477 23.93 -1.80 32.24
C GLU A 477 22.81 -0.76 32.35
N PRO A 478 22.94 0.42 31.72
CA PRO A 478 21.90 1.44 31.69
C PRO A 478 20.56 0.91 31.16
N GLU A 479 19.46 1.41 31.71
CA GLU A 479 18.10 0.94 31.39
C GLU A 479 17.78 1.00 29.88
N TYR A 480 18.27 2.02 29.17
CA TYR A 480 18.07 2.13 27.72
C TYR A 480 18.70 0.96 26.94
N LYS A 481 19.88 0.45 27.35
CA LYS A 481 20.48 -0.74 26.73
C LYS A 481 19.67 -1.98 27.06
N ASN A 482 19.24 -2.10 28.32
CA ASN A 482 18.51 -3.27 28.81
C ASN A 482 17.17 -3.48 28.10
N THR A 483 16.44 -2.38 27.89
CA THR A 483 15.11 -2.43 27.26
C THR A 483 15.18 -2.46 25.73
N MET A 484 16.24 -1.93 25.13
CA MET A 484 16.43 -1.93 23.67
C MET A 484 16.43 -3.34 23.09
N PHE A 485 17.15 -4.30 23.68
CA PHE A 485 17.19 -5.67 23.12
C PHE A 485 15.82 -6.36 23.17
N ILE A 486 15.09 -6.17 24.26
CA ILE A 486 13.74 -6.71 24.45
C ILE A 486 12.79 -6.09 23.42
N ARG A 487 12.86 -4.78 23.20
CA ARG A 487 12.03 -4.06 22.23
C ARG A 487 12.34 -4.46 20.79
N VAL A 488 13.61 -4.61 20.43
CA VAL A 488 14.04 -5.09 19.11
C VAL A 488 13.49 -6.49 18.83
N ALA A 489 13.63 -7.42 19.78
CA ALA A 489 13.06 -8.76 19.66
C ALA A 489 11.52 -8.72 19.52
N GLY A 490 10.85 -7.88 20.30
CA GLY A 490 9.40 -7.66 20.19
C GLY A 490 8.96 -7.12 18.83
N ASN A 491 9.73 -6.19 18.24
CA ASN A 491 9.47 -5.68 16.90
C ASN A 491 9.61 -6.77 15.84
N LEU A 492 10.75 -7.49 15.83
CA LEU A 492 11.02 -8.56 14.86
C LEU A 492 9.89 -9.60 14.84
N ALA A 493 9.45 -10.01 16.03
CA ALA A 493 8.35 -10.97 16.21
C ALA A 493 8.58 -12.29 15.44
N THR A 494 9.84 -12.67 15.23
CA THR A 494 10.19 -13.97 14.66
C THR A 494 10.18 -15.05 15.73
N ARG A 495 10.16 -16.32 15.32
CA ARG A 495 10.17 -17.45 16.26
C ARG A 495 11.39 -17.41 17.18
N ARG A 496 12.57 -17.15 16.61
CA ARG A 496 13.83 -16.96 17.35
C ARG A 496 13.77 -15.77 18.32
N ALA A 497 13.10 -14.69 17.95
CA ALA A 497 12.88 -13.54 18.83
C ALA A 497 11.97 -13.84 20.02
N LEU A 498 10.91 -14.64 19.84
CA LEU A 498 10.07 -15.09 20.95
C LEU A 498 10.84 -16.00 21.93
N LEU A 499 11.63 -16.94 21.40
CA LEU A 499 12.50 -17.79 22.22
C LEU A 499 13.57 -16.97 22.96
N TYR A 500 14.03 -15.87 22.38
CA TYR A 500 14.89 -14.92 23.05
C TYR A 500 14.16 -14.19 24.19
N LEU A 501 12.96 -13.65 23.93
CA LEU A 501 12.13 -12.97 24.95
C LEU A 501 11.81 -13.87 26.13
N LYS A 502 11.55 -15.16 25.89
CA LYS A 502 11.32 -16.18 26.92
C LYS A 502 12.40 -16.18 28.03
N ARG A 503 13.67 -15.94 27.66
CA ARG A 503 14.79 -15.86 28.61
C ARG A 503 14.65 -14.70 29.60
N PHE A 504 14.01 -13.60 29.19
CA PHE A 504 13.76 -12.45 30.05
C PHE A 504 12.47 -12.56 30.85
N ILE A 505 11.61 -13.54 30.54
CA ILE A 505 10.30 -13.72 31.18
C ILE A 505 10.37 -14.76 32.29
N TRP A 506 11.08 -15.86 32.08
CA TRP A 506 11.08 -16.98 33.02
C TRP A 506 11.92 -16.72 34.28
N PRO A 507 11.44 -17.09 35.49
CA PRO A 507 12.11 -16.81 36.77
C PRO A 507 13.53 -17.35 36.89
N GLN A 508 13.79 -18.49 36.23
CA GLN A 508 15.07 -19.19 36.26
C GLN A 508 16.27 -18.34 35.79
N TRP A 509 16.01 -17.25 35.06
CA TRP A 509 17.05 -16.34 34.56
C TRP A 509 17.23 -15.10 35.46
N HIS A 510 16.53 -15.03 36.60
CA HIS A 510 16.63 -13.98 37.63
C HIS A 510 16.54 -12.54 37.09
N ALA A 511 15.78 -12.32 36.01
CA ALA A 511 15.53 -10.97 35.50
C ALA A 511 14.68 -10.16 36.48
N ALA A 512 15.04 -8.90 36.70
CA ALA A 512 14.25 -7.98 37.51
C ALA A 512 12.81 -7.83 36.98
N GLU A 513 11.83 -7.66 37.87
CA GLU A 513 10.39 -7.66 37.53
C GLU A 513 10.04 -6.68 36.40
N HIS A 514 10.57 -5.45 36.43
CA HIS A 514 10.34 -4.48 35.36
C HIS A 514 10.81 -4.99 33.99
N LYS A 515 11.93 -5.74 33.91
CA LYS A 515 12.42 -6.35 32.66
C LYS A 515 11.50 -7.46 32.19
N ARG A 516 11.00 -8.29 33.12
CA ARG A 516 10.01 -9.34 32.81
C ARG A 516 8.74 -8.75 32.24
N MET A 517 8.25 -7.65 32.83
CA MET A 517 7.10 -6.90 32.31
C MET A 517 7.37 -6.38 30.89
N VAL A 518 8.49 -5.69 30.66
CA VAL A 518 8.85 -5.18 29.31
C VAL A 518 8.92 -6.34 28.29
N ALA A 519 9.43 -7.50 28.69
CA ALA A 519 9.49 -8.69 27.84
C ALA A 519 8.09 -9.27 27.55
N LEU A 520 7.18 -9.29 28.52
CA LEU A 520 5.79 -9.68 28.31
C LEU A 520 5.05 -8.70 27.40
N TRP A 521 5.28 -7.39 27.53
CA TRP A 521 4.73 -6.38 26.61
C TRP A 521 5.26 -6.53 25.19
N ALA A 522 6.55 -6.81 25.02
CA ALA A 522 7.16 -7.14 23.73
C ALA A 522 6.55 -8.42 23.15
N LEU A 523 6.38 -9.47 23.97
CA LEU A 523 5.76 -10.73 23.56
C LEU A 523 4.31 -10.54 23.12
N LYS A 524 3.54 -9.71 23.82
CA LYS A 524 2.14 -9.37 23.47
C LYS A 524 2.05 -8.75 22.08
N GLN A 525 2.95 -7.82 21.75
CA GLN A 525 2.98 -7.21 20.42
C GLN A 525 3.35 -8.23 19.33
N ALA A 526 4.28 -9.14 19.64
CA ALA A 526 4.73 -10.18 18.73
C ALA A 526 3.71 -11.34 18.57
N ALA A 527 2.79 -11.51 19.52
CA ALA A 527 1.82 -12.60 19.57
C ALA A 527 0.88 -12.66 18.35
N GLU A 528 0.64 -11.53 17.67
CA GLU A 528 -0.15 -11.52 16.43
C GLU A 528 0.51 -12.35 15.31
N HIS A 529 1.85 -12.45 15.31
CA HIS A 529 2.63 -13.12 14.28
C HIS A 529 2.99 -14.56 14.64
N GLN A 530 3.07 -14.89 15.94
CA GLN A 530 3.46 -16.21 16.45
C GLN A 530 2.57 -16.61 17.64
N PRO A 531 1.25 -16.80 17.42
CA PRO A 531 0.28 -16.91 18.50
C PRO A 531 0.48 -18.15 19.37
N GLU A 532 0.79 -19.30 18.77
CA GLU A 532 0.98 -20.55 19.49
C GLU A 532 2.20 -20.52 20.41
N LEU A 533 3.35 -20.05 19.89
CA LEU A 533 4.57 -19.92 20.68
C LEU A 533 4.44 -18.85 21.77
N ALA A 534 3.81 -17.71 21.48
CA ALA A 534 3.59 -16.69 22.50
C ALA A 534 2.70 -17.21 23.63
N ARG A 535 1.66 -17.98 23.29
CA ARG A 535 0.77 -18.61 24.26
C ARG A 535 1.48 -19.64 25.13
N SER A 536 2.32 -20.49 24.54
CA SER A 536 3.08 -21.52 25.29
C SER A 536 4.11 -20.92 26.25
N ILE A 537 4.61 -19.70 25.98
CA ILE A 537 5.47 -18.96 26.89
C ILE A 537 4.66 -18.34 28.04
N ALA A 538 3.48 -17.78 27.75
CA ALA A 538 2.70 -16.98 28.70
C ALA A 538 1.82 -17.81 29.66
N LEU A 539 1.25 -18.93 29.20
CA LEU A 539 0.37 -19.78 30.03
C LEU A 539 1.02 -20.24 31.34
N PRO A 540 2.24 -20.80 31.34
CA PRO A 540 2.88 -21.24 32.59
C PRO A 540 3.13 -20.08 33.57
N VAL A 541 3.37 -18.86 33.06
CA VAL A 541 3.58 -17.67 33.89
C VAL A 541 2.25 -17.21 34.51
N PHE A 542 1.15 -17.30 33.75
CA PHE A 542 -0.18 -16.96 34.23
C PHE A 542 -0.66 -17.93 35.32
N GLU A 543 -0.47 -19.23 35.12
CA GLU A 543 -0.95 -20.27 36.05
C GLU A 543 -0.13 -20.37 37.33
N ASN A 544 1.12 -19.89 37.34
CA ASN A 544 1.95 -19.92 38.53
C ASN A 544 1.53 -18.84 39.54
N THR A 545 0.77 -19.22 40.56
CA THR A 545 0.31 -18.33 41.65
C THR A 545 1.43 -17.78 42.53
N SER A 546 2.66 -18.30 42.40
CA SER A 546 3.83 -17.74 43.11
C SER A 546 4.42 -16.51 42.41
N GLU A 547 3.99 -16.22 41.19
CA GLU A 547 4.43 -15.04 40.44
C GLU A 547 3.74 -13.75 40.95
N PRO A 548 4.41 -12.59 40.87
CA PRO A 548 3.79 -11.30 41.17
C PRO A 548 2.54 -11.04 40.32
N SER A 549 1.53 -10.39 40.91
CA SER A 549 0.25 -10.11 40.26
C SER A 549 0.41 -9.38 38.91
N GLU A 550 1.31 -8.41 38.83
CA GLU A 550 1.58 -7.62 37.62
C GLU A 550 2.16 -8.47 36.49
N VAL A 551 3.02 -9.44 36.81
CA VAL A 551 3.62 -10.37 35.85
C VAL A 551 2.54 -11.31 35.31
N ARG A 552 1.68 -11.84 36.18
CA ARG A 552 0.56 -12.71 35.79
C ARG A 552 -0.47 -11.97 34.92
N ILE A 553 -0.80 -10.72 35.26
CA ILE A 553 -1.68 -9.86 34.45
C ILE A 553 -1.07 -9.58 33.07
N ALA A 554 0.24 -9.30 33.00
CA ALA A 554 0.91 -9.10 31.72
C ALA A 554 0.91 -10.39 30.87
N ALA A 555 1.10 -11.57 31.49
CA ALA A 555 0.98 -12.86 30.82
C ALA A 555 -0.44 -13.13 30.30
N PHE A 556 -1.48 -12.83 31.09
CA PHE A 556 -2.87 -12.89 30.64
C PHE A 556 -3.10 -12.03 29.39
N GLN A 557 -2.57 -10.80 29.35
CA GLN A 557 -2.70 -9.94 28.17
C GLN A 557 -1.99 -10.50 26.92
N VAL A 558 -0.87 -11.21 27.07
CA VAL A 558 -0.23 -11.94 25.97
C VAL A 558 -1.20 -13.00 25.46
N ILE A 559 -1.75 -13.84 26.35
CA ILE A 559 -2.68 -14.93 25.97
C ILE A 559 -3.87 -14.37 25.20
N MET A 560 -4.50 -13.30 25.68
CA MET A 560 -5.62 -12.65 24.98
C MET A 560 -5.22 -12.10 23.60
N GLY A 561 -3.99 -11.58 23.46
CA GLY A 561 -3.43 -11.14 22.18
C GLY A 561 -3.29 -12.27 21.15
N THR A 562 -3.18 -13.52 21.59
CA THR A 562 -3.09 -14.71 20.71
C THR A 562 -4.44 -15.17 20.15
N LYS A 563 -5.54 -14.47 20.46
CA LYS A 563 -6.92 -14.84 20.09
C LYS A 563 -7.23 -16.31 20.46
N PRO A 564 -7.24 -16.63 21.77
CA PRO A 564 -7.47 -17.98 22.25
C PRO A 564 -8.87 -18.48 21.85
N ASP A 565 -8.95 -19.79 21.63
CA ASP A 565 -10.22 -20.47 21.41
C ASP A 565 -11.10 -20.45 22.67
N LEU A 566 -12.37 -20.87 22.49
CA LEU A 566 -13.35 -20.83 23.57
C LEU A 566 -13.01 -21.79 24.72
N TYR A 567 -12.37 -22.94 24.46
CA TYR A 567 -12.06 -23.89 25.54
C TYR A 567 -10.99 -23.32 26.46
N LEU A 568 -9.96 -22.67 25.90
CA LEU A 568 -8.91 -22.04 26.69
C LEU A 568 -9.46 -20.82 27.44
N LEU A 569 -10.35 -20.04 26.83
CA LEU A 569 -11.05 -18.96 27.53
C LEU A 569 -11.86 -19.48 28.73
N ARG A 570 -12.56 -20.62 28.59
CA ARG A 570 -13.29 -21.24 29.70
C ARG A 570 -12.37 -21.72 30.82
N HIS A 571 -11.23 -22.30 30.47
CA HIS A 571 -10.19 -22.68 31.44
C HIS A 571 -9.71 -21.45 32.23
N ILE A 572 -9.28 -20.40 31.54
CA ILE A 572 -8.81 -19.16 32.19
C ILE A 572 -9.91 -18.53 33.08
N ALA A 573 -11.19 -18.59 32.66
CA ALA A 573 -12.29 -18.05 33.44
C ALA A 573 -12.48 -18.84 34.74
N THR A 574 -12.30 -20.16 34.69
CA THR A 574 -12.40 -21.04 35.86
C THR A 574 -11.24 -20.79 36.82
N GLU A 575 -10.02 -20.67 36.30
CA GLU A 575 -8.83 -20.35 37.10
C GLU A 575 -8.94 -18.96 37.74
N ALA A 576 -9.44 -17.96 37.01
CA ALA A 576 -9.59 -16.59 37.52
C ALA A 576 -10.58 -16.48 38.70
N ILE A 577 -11.61 -17.34 38.75
CA ILE A 577 -12.57 -17.38 39.87
C ILE A 577 -11.92 -17.91 41.16
N ASN A 578 -10.98 -18.83 41.01
CA ASN A 578 -10.29 -19.49 42.14
C ASN A 578 -8.91 -18.89 42.43
N ASP A 579 -8.57 -17.76 41.80
CA ASP A 579 -7.24 -17.14 41.91
C ASP A 579 -7.02 -16.56 43.32
N PRO A 580 -5.88 -16.84 43.98
CA PRO A 580 -5.58 -16.29 45.29
C PRO A 580 -5.31 -14.77 45.29
N SER A 581 -5.06 -14.17 44.11
CA SER A 581 -4.84 -12.73 43.99
C SER A 581 -6.12 -12.03 43.49
N ASP A 582 -6.73 -11.22 44.37
CA ASP A 582 -7.89 -10.38 44.03
C ASP A 582 -7.62 -9.47 42.82
N GLN A 583 -6.37 -9.03 42.64
CA GLN A 583 -5.98 -8.18 41.51
C GLN A 583 -6.05 -8.94 40.19
N VAL A 584 -5.53 -10.17 40.16
CA VAL A 584 -5.55 -11.02 38.96
C VAL A 584 -6.98 -11.43 38.62
N ALA A 585 -7.75 -11.90 39.62
CA ALA A 585 -9.16 -12.24 39.46
C ALA A 585 -9.98 -11.08 38.88
N SER A 586 -9.89 -9.90 39.51
CA SER A 586 -10.63 -8.70 39.10
C SER A 586 -10.23 -8.23 37.70
N PHE A 587 -8.92 -8.22 37.39
CA PHE A 587 -8.45 -7.84 36.07
C PHE A 587 -8.98 -8.78 34.98
N ASN A 588 -8.86 -10.09 35.20
CA ASN A 588 -9.28 -11.10 34.23
C ASN A 588 -10.77 -10.99 33.95
N LEU A 589 -11.62 -11.02 34.99
CA LEU A 589 -13.08 -10.91 34.86
C LEU A 589 -13.51 -9.66 34.11
N LYS A 590 -12.82 -8.53 34.32
CA LYS A 590 -13.11 -7.28 33.61
C LYS A 590 -12.69 -7.29 32.14
N HIS A 591 -11.71 -8.11 31.76
CA HIS A 591 -11.14 -8.14 30.41
C HIS A 591 -11.51 -9.40 29.61
N PHE A 592 -12.32 -10.28 30.18
CA PHE A 592 -12.97 -11.34 29.42
C PHE A 592 -13.87 -10.73 28.33
N PRO A 593 -13.81 -11.22 27.09
CA PRO A 593 -14.72 -10.79 26.04
C PRO A 593 -16.14 -11.23 26.42
N LEU A 594 -16.95 -10.30 26.92
CA LEU A 594 -18.38 -10.52 27.10
C LEU A 594 -19.04 -10.61 25.72
N PRO A 595 -20.02 -11.51 25.52
CA PRO A 595 -20.81 -11.51 24.30
C PRO A 595 -21.48 -10.13 24.13
N GLY A 596 -21.03 -9.37 23.12
CA GLY A 596 -21.57 -8.04 22.78
C GLY A 596 -20.68 -6.82 23.10
N GLU A 597 -19.59 -6.95 23.85
CA GLU A 597 -18.67 -5.81 24.10
C GLU A 597 -17.47 -5.80 23.14
N VAL A 598 -17.49 -4.91 22.15
CA VAL A 598 -16.30 -4.55 21.36
C VAL A 598 -15.52 -3.49 22.12
N ARG A 599 -14.49 -3.87 22.88
CA ARG A 599 -13.54 -2.89 23.42
C ARG A 599 -12.52 -2.52 22.36
N VAL A 600 -12.68 -1.32 21.82
CA VAL A 600 -11.69 -0.67 20.95
C VAL A 600 -10.46 -0.37 21.81
N SER A 601 -9.39 -1.16 21.66
CA SER A 601 -8.08 -0.77 22.18
C SER A 601 -7.54 0.35 21.29
N MET A 602 -7.60 1.59 21.76
CA MET A 602 -6.85 2.68 21.13
C MET A 602 -5.34 2.41 21.33
N PRO A 603 -4.51 2.47 20.28
CA PRO A 603 -3.07 2.57 20.47
C PRO A 603 -2.78 3.94 21.10
N ARG A 604 -2.06 3.95 22.22
CA ARG A 604 -1.44 5.17 22.77
C ARG A 604 -0.07 5.36 22.14
#